data_AF-A0A378WP80-F1
#
_entry.id   AF-A0A378WP80-F1
#
_cell.length_a   1.000
_cell.length_b   1.000
_cell.length_c   1.000
_cell.angle_alpha   90.00
_cell.angle_beta   90.00
_cell.angle_gamma   90.00
#
_symmetry.space_group_name_H-M   'P 1'
#
loop_
_entity.id
_entity.type
_entity.pdbx_description
1 polymer ?
#
loop_
_entity_poly.entity_id
_entity_poly.type
_entity_poly.pdbx_seq_one_letter_code
_entity_poly.pdbx_strand_id
1 'polypeptide(L)'
;MSSTEPDRNRFVALPFTVVRKGYDRDEVRNYFDRFDAELRVTATDRDAAAAQARNLAAQLEDARDEIDELRKEVDRLSVPPTTAEGMSDRISRMLRLASDEASEVRAQAQAEAAEMISIAEQQATEMRGKYESLLAETKEKREALEVEFEQTLSNARAESAKIVEAAQADATRITKEAEAKRKAAQQDFEATMAEKRTKLTKAMEELEASSRADAAQRIKEATDEANRLVTSATQSAERKIAHAKELAEEMRVLRGRVLAQLLGIRGQLDSVPAMLAAVNRESELLDGAPEQRSLSGKQSGSGRQKAIPEVKAEDEESVDEERESAEVSS
;
A
#
# COMPACT_ATOMS: atom_id res chain seq x y z
N MET A 1 -87.48 55.60 74.71
CA MET A 1 -88.35 55.32 73.55
C MET A 1 -89.08 54.01 73.79
N SER A 2 -90.31 53.87 73.28
CA SER A 2 -91.12 52.63 73.27
C SER A 2 -91.10 51.77 74.54
N SER A 3 -92.02 52.04 75.47
CA SER A 3 -92.39 51.07 76.49
C SER A 3 -93.12 49.89 75.84
N THR A 4 -92.49 48.72 75.76
CA THR A 4 -93.21 47.46 75.51
C THR A 4 -93.65 46.87 76.84
N GLU A 5 -94.88 47.17 77.25
CA GLU A 5 -95.54 46.43 78.33
C GLU A 5 -95.65 44.95 77.93
N PRO A 6 -95.16 43.99 78.74
CA PRO A 6 -95.34 42.58 78.45
C PRO A 6 -96.82 42.22 78.62
N ASP A 7 -97.46 41.82 77.52
CA ASP A 7 -98.88 41.41 77.45
C ASP A 7 -99.21 40.36 78.52
N ARG A 8 -99.82 40.83 79.62
CA ARG A 8 -99.99 40.07 80.87
C ARG A 8 -101.04 38.97 80.79
N ASN A 9 -101.76 38.83 79.67
CA ASN A 9 -102.91 37.94 79.56
C ASN A 9 -102.79 36.89 78.45
N ARG A 10 -101.56 36.57 78.01
CA ARG A 10 -101.28 35.30 77.32
C ARG A 10 -101.54 34.13 78.27
N PHE A 11 -102.77 33.63 78.24
CA PHE A 11 -103.07 32.27 78.70
C PHE A 11 -102.22 31.30 77.89
N VAL A 12 -101.14 30.81 78.51
CA VAL A 12 -100.34 29.71 77.96
C VAL A 12 -101.28 28.51 77.87
N ALA A 13 -101.58 28.08 76.64
CA ALA A 13 -102.36 26.88 76.40
C ALA A 13 -101.54 25.70 76.92
N LEU A 14 -101.89 25.22 78.13
CA LEU A 14 -101.18 24.14 78.80
C LEU A 14 -101.23 22.88 77.93
N PRO A 15 -100.12 22.15 77.75
CA PRO A 15 -100.00 21.05 76.79
C PRO A 15 -100.63 19.75 77.34
N PHE A 16 -101.88 19.84 77.78
CA PHE A 16 -102.62 18.77 78.44
C PHE A 16 -103.85 18.37 77.62
N THR A 17 -104.00 17.06 77.40
CA THR A 17 -105.23 16.45 76.89
C THR A 17 -106.34 16.54 77.95
N VAL A 18 -107.59 16.60 77.50
CA VAL A 18 -108.76 16.75 78.38
C VAL A 18 -109.54 15.43 78.43
N VAL A 19 -109.43 14.73 79.54
CA VAL A 19 -110.07 13.43 79.76
C VAL A 19 -111.35 13.60 80.59
N ARG A 20 -112.50 13.31 79.98
CA ARG A 20 -113.88 13.50 80.51
C ARG A 20 -114.26 14.93 80.91
N LYS A 21 -113.65 15.47 81.98
CA LYS A 21 -114.04 16.73 82.66
C LYS A 21 -112.86 17.51 83.27
N GLY A 22 -111.62 17.12 82.97
CA GLY A 22 -110.42 17.83 83.42
C GLY A 22 -109.22 17.47 82.56
N TYR A 23 -108.09 18.13 82.80
CA TYR A 23 -106.81 17.74 82.22
C TYR A 23 -106.39 16.35 82.70
N ASP A 24 -105.63 15.62 81.86
CA ASP A 24 -105.05 14.36 82.28
C ASP A 24 -104.11 14.55 83.48
N ARG A 25 -104.31 13.75 84.52
CA ARG A 25 -103.65 13.93 85.81
C ARG A 25 -102.16 13.58 85.75
N ASP A 26 -101.80 12.62 84.91
CA ASP A 26 -100.44 12.13 84.80
C ASP A 26 -99.64 13.01 83.83
N GLU A 27 -100.25 13.54 82.77
CA GLU A 27 -99.66 14.62 81.96
C GLU A 27 -99.40 15.89 82.80
N VAL A 28 -100.39 16.35 83.59
CA VAL A 28 -100.23 17.49 84.51
C VAL A 28 -99.09 17.25 85.48
N ARG A 29 -99.00 16.04 86.06
CA ARG A 29 -97.93 15.71 87.00
C ARG A 29 -96.56 15.68 86.33
N ASN A 30 -96.42 15.01 85.19
CA ASN A 30 -95.18 14.96 84.42
C ASN A 30 -94.70 16.36 83.99
N TYR A 31 -95.62 17.28 83.71
CA TYR A 31 -95.27 18.68 83.43
C TYR A 31 -94.78 19.43 84.68
N PHE A 32 -95.46 19.29 85.83
CA PHE A 32 -94.96 19.89 87.07
C PHE A 32 -93.62 19.30 87.49
N ASP A 33 -93.45 17.98 87.48
CA ASP A 33 -92.18 17.32 87.83
C ASP A 33 -91.04 17.74 86.86
N ARG A 34 -91.35 18.00 85.57
CA ARG A 34 -90.42 18.59 84.59
C ARG A 34 -90.11 20.07 84.86
N PHE A 35 -91.11 20.88 85.18
CA PHE A 35 -90.94 22.30 85.49
C PHE A 35 -90.13 22.50 86.79
N ASP A 36 -90.35 21.64 87.78
CA ASP A 36 -89.60 21.58 89.03
C ASP A 36 -88.13 21.14 88.79
N ALA A 37 -87.87 20.32 87.77
CA ALA A 37 -86.51 20.00 87.33
C ALA A 37 -85.86 21.19 86.61
N GLU A 38 -86.58 21.86 85.71
CA GLU A 38 -86.11 23.05 84.98
C GLU A 38 -85.82 24.24 85.91
N LEU A 39 -86.64 24.42 86.96
CA LEU A 39 -86.41 25.40 88.02
C LEU A 39 -85.18 25.06 88.89
N ARG A 40 -84.92 23.77 89.16
CA ARG A 40 -83.69 23.34 89.84
C ARG A 40 -82.44 23.54 88.97
N VAL A 41 -82.52 23.27 87.67
CA VAL A 41 -81.43 23.53 86.71
C VAL A 41 -81.14 25.03 86.66
N THR A 42 -82.13 25.86 86.37
CA THR A 42 -81.94 27.33 86.27
C THR A 42 -81.50 27.98 87.59
N ALA A 43 -81.93 27.46 88.75
CA ALA A 43 -81.38 27.89 90.05
C ALA A 43 -79.90 27.50 90.22
N THR A 44 -79.51 26.30 89.78
CA THR A 44 -78.13 25.82 89.80
C THR A 44 -77.25 26.64 88.85
N ASP A 45 -77.73 26.93 87.64
CA ASP A 45 -77.05 27.76 86.64
C ASP A 45 -76.87 29.20 87.14
N ARG A 46 -77.91 29.77 87.79
CA ARG A 46 -77.83 31.09 88.44
C ARG A 46 -76.77 31.11 89.54
N ASP A 47 -76.73 30.09 90.38
CA ASP A 47 -75.82 30.06 91.52
C ASP A 47 -74.37 29.75 91.09
N ALA A 48 -74.19 28.97 90.02
CA ALA A 48 -72.91 28.80 89.33
C ALA A 48 -72.45 30.12 88.67
N ALA A 49 -73.33 30.84 87.97
CA ALA A 49 -73.01 32.15 87.40
C ALA A 49 -72.69 33.19 88.48
N ALA A 50 -73.40 33.16 89.63
CA ALA A 50 -73.10 34.01 90.77
C ALA A 50 -71.76 33.65 91.44
N ALA A 51 -71.36 32.38 91.45
CA ALA A 51 -70.02 31.97 91.90
C ALA A 51 -68.93 32.42 90.92
N GLN A 52 -69.14 32.26 89.61
CA GLN A 52 -68.24 32.77 88.57
C GLN A 52 -68.07 34.30 88.66
N ALA A 53 -69.16 35.04 88.85
CA ALA A 53 -69.12 36.49 89.02
C ALA A 53 -68.32 36.94 90.26
N ARG A 54 -68.42 36.19 91.38
CA ARG A 54 -67.59 36.45 92.57
C ARG A 54 -66.11 36.14 92.34
N ASN A 55 -65.80 35.04 91.65
CA ASN A 55 -64.41 34.67 91.32
C ASN A 55 -63.76 35.69 90.38
N LEU A 56 -64.50 36.17 89.37
CA LEU A 56 -64.06 37.24 88.48
C LEU A 56 -63.90 38.58 89.22
N ALA A 57 -64.78 38.89 90.18
CA ALA A 57 -64.63 40.08 91.02
C ALA A 57 -63.40 40.03 91.93
N ALA A 58 -63.04 38.85 92.47
CA ALA A 58 -61.80 38.65 93.22
C ALA A 58 -60.57 38.85 92.31
N GLN A 59 -60.51 38.17 91.16
CA GLN A 59 -59.42 38.31 90.20
C GLN A 59 -59.24 39.75 89.68
N LEU A 60 -60.34 40.52 89.57
CA LEU A 60 -60.28 41.93 89.21
C LEU A 60 -59.74 42.82 90.34
N GLU A 61 -59.89 42.45 91.60
CA GLU A 61 -59.31 43.17 92.74
C GLU A 61 -57.84 42.78 92.94
N ASP A 62 -57.50 41.48 92.87
CA ASP A 62 -56.12 40.98 92.87
C ASP A 62 -55.26 41.70 91.81
N ALA A 63 -55.78 41.81 90.58
CA ALA A 63 -55.13 42.51 89.48
C ALA A 63 -55.12 44.05 89.63
N ARG A 64 -56.01 44.64 90.42
CA ARG A 64 -55.96 46.08 90.75
C ARG A 64 -54.87 46.37 91.77
N ASP A 65 -54.76 45.54 92.82
CA ASP A 65 -53.71 45.66 93.82
C ASP A 65 -52.32 45.47 93.19
N GLU A 66 -52.16 44.49 92.29
CA GLU A 66 -50.94 44.31 91.50
C GLU A 66 -50.64 45.55 90.62
N ILE A 67 -51.61 46.07 89.88
CA ILE A 67 -51.45 47.29 89.07
C ILE A 67 -51.07 48.49 89.93
N ASP A 68 -51.66 48.66 91.11
CA ASP A 68 -51.35 49.78 92.01
C ASP A 68 -50.06 49.57 92.79
N GLU A 69 -49.55 48.35 92.96
CA GLU A 69 -48.17 48.10 93.43
C GLU A 69 -47.15 48.43 92.34
N LEU A 70 -47.36 47.92 91.12
CA LEU A 70 -46.51 48.24 89.96
C LEU A 70 -46.46 49.74 89.67
N ARG A 71 -47.58 50.47 89.82
CA ARG A 71 -47.61 51.95 89.72
C ARG A 71 -46.72 52.62 90.77
N LYS A 72 -46.81 52.21 92.04
CA LYS A 72 -45.97 52.77 93.13
C LYS A 72 -44.49 52.51 92.87
N GLU A 73 -44.13 51.35 92.28
CA GLU A 73 -42.76 51.08 91.88
C GLU A 73 -42.31 51.94 90.68
N VAL A 74 -43.15 52.07 89.64
CA VAL A 74 -42.86 52.92 88.48
C VAL A 74 -42.70 54.38 88.88
N ASP A 75 -43.56 54.91 89.76
CA ASP A 75 -43.43 56.26 90.30
C ASP A 75 -42.11 56.43 91.06
N ARG A 76 -41.74 55.47 91.92
CA ARG A 76 -40.45 55.42 92.64
C ARG A 76 -39.23 55.33 91.71
N LEU A 77 -39.37 54.77 90.51
CA LEU A 77 -38.31 54.67 89.49
C LEU A 77 -38.25 55.89 88.54
N SER A 78 -39.37 56.59 88.37
CA SER A 78 -39.50 57.76 87.48
C SER A 78 -38.83 59.02 88.05
N VAL A 79 -38.89 59.18 89.38
CA VAL A 79 -38.24 60.28 90.10
C VAL A 79 -36.71 60.07 90.09
N PRO A 80 -35.88 61.11 89.85
CA PRO A 80 -34.43 61.00 89.96
C PRO A 80 -34.01 60.45 91.34
N PRO A 81 -33.19 59.40 91.42
CA PRO A 81 -32.91 58.71 92.68
C PRO A 81 -32.07 59.59 93.61
N THR A 82 -32.72 60.16 94.62
CA THR A 82 -32.09 61.00 95.66
C THR A 82 -31.47 60.20 96.81
N THR A 83 -31.65 58.87 96.82
CA THR A 83 -31.09 57.96 97.84
C THR A 83 -30.09 56.98 97.22
N ALA A 84 -29.07 56.60 98.00
CA ALA A 84 -28.05 55.64 97.57
C ALA A 84 -28.63 54.24 97.25
N GLU A 85 -29.67 53.83 97.98
CA GLU A 85 -30.41 52.60 97.77
C GLU A 85 -31.12 52.58 96.40
N GLY A 86 -31.86 53.64 96.05
CA GLY A 86 -32.51 53.76 94.73
C GLY A 86 -31.53 53.85 93.56
N MET A 87 -30.33 54.40 93.77
CA MET A 87 -29.25 54.33 92.79
C MET A 87 -28.73 52.89 92.62
N SER A 88 -28.59 52.14 93.73
CA SER A 88 -28.10 50.76 93.73
C SER A 88 -29.11 49.81 93.07
N ASP A 89 -30.40 49.95 93.35
CA ASP A 89 -31.49 49.21 92.69
C ASP A 89 -31.55 49.46 91.18
N ARG A 90 -31.33 50.71 90.75
CA ARG A 90 -31.31 51.06 89.32
C ARG A 90 -30.07 50.48 88.62
N ILE A 91 -28.92 50.48 89.29
CA ILE A 91 -27.69 49.86 88.78
C ILE A 91 -27.84 48.34 88.69
N SER A 92 -28.43 47.67 89.69
CA SER A 92 -28.61 46.20 89.65
C SER A 92 -29.56 45.77 88.53
N ARG A 93 -30.66 46.50 88.29
CA ARG A 93 -31.56 46.29 87.14
C ARG A 93 -30.88 46.57 85.81
N MET A 94 -30.09 47.64 85.71
CA MET A 94 -29.36 47.99 84.48
C MET A 94 -28.28 46.95 84.14
N LEU A 95 -27.56 46.43 85.14
CA LEU A 95 -26.60 45.34 84.96
C LEU A 95 -27.29 44.03 84.58
N ARG A 96 -28.48 43.75 85.12
CA ARG A 96 -29.28 42.59 84.73
C ARG A 96 -29.75 42.71 83.28
N LEU A 97 -30.37 43.83 82.90
CA LEU A 97 -30.80 44.09 81.52
C LEU A 97 -29.63 43.98 80.53
N ALA A 98 -28.47 44.59 80.85
CA ALA A 98 -27.28 44.48 80.02
C ALA A 98 -26.70 43.05 79.97
N SER A 99 -26.89 42.22 81.00
CA SER A 99 -26.51 40.80 81.01
C SER A 99 -27.48 39.94 80.19
N ASP A 100 -28.77 40.26 80.23
CA ASP A 100 -29.81 39.59 79.46
C ASP A 100 -29.66 39.93 77.96
N GLU A 101 -29.50 41.21 77.61
CA GLU A 101 -29.23 41.69 76.24
C GLU A 101 -27.88 41.16 75.71
N ALA A 102 -26.81 41.13 76.52
CA ALA A 102 -25.54 40.50 76.12
C ALA A 102 -25.64 38.97 75.98
N SER A 103 -26.68 38.33 76.52
CA SER A 103 -26.96 36.90 76.31
C SER A 103 -27.79 36.69 75.05
N GLU A 104 -28.76 37.56 74.77
CA GLU A 104 -29.53 37.59 73.52
C GLU A 104 -28.64 37.83 72.30
N VAL A 105 -27.77 38.85 72.33
CA VAL A 105 -26.79 39.12 71.26
C VAL A 105 -25.85 37.94 71.02
N ARG A 106 -25.45 37.22 72.08
CA ARG A 106 -24.64 35.99 71.94
C ARG A 106 -25.44 34.84 71.32
N ALA A 107 -26.70 34.65 71.73
CA ALA A 107 -27.57 33.61 71.18
C ALA A 107 -27.87 33.87 69.69
N GLN A 108 -28.15 35.12 69.31
CA GLN A 108 -28.33 35.53 67.92
C GLN A 108 -27.05 35.29 67.11
N ALA A 109 -25.89 35.78 67.57
CA ALA A 109 -24.62 35.58 66.86
C ALA A 109 -24.24 34.09 66.72
N GLN A 110 -24.62 33.24 67.69
CA GLN A 110 -24.45 31.79 67.60
C GLN A 110 -25.42 31.14 66.59
N ALA A 111 -26.67 31.61 66.51
CA ALA A 111 -27.63 31.15 65.51
C ALA A 111 -27.22 31.54 64.09
N GLU A 112 -26.83 32.80 63.88
CA GLU A 112 -26.31 33.30 62.59
C GLU A 112 -25.03 32.56 62.17
N ALA A 113 -24.12 32.27 63.11
CA ALA A 113 -22.93 31.47 62.83
C ALA A 113 -23.28 30.01 62.45
N ALA A 114 -24.26 29.39 63.12
CA ALA A 114 -24.72 28.05 62.78
C ALA A 114 -25.42 27.99 61.41
N GLU A 115 -26.20 29.02 61.05
CA GLU A 115 -26.80 29.16 59.73
C GLU A 115 -25.73 29.32 58.64
N MET A 116 -24.74 30.21 58.83
CA MET A 116 -23.63 30.37 57.89
C MET A 116 -22.83 29.08 57.69
N ILE A 117 -22.57 28.32 58.76
CA ILE A 117 -21.89 27.02 58.68
C ILE A 117 -22.76 26.02 57.90
N SER A 118 -24.06 25.91 58.20
CA SER A 118 -25.00 25.02 57.50
C SER A 118 -25.07 25.33 56.00
N ILE A 119 -25.13 26.60 55.61
CA ILE A 119 -25.12 27.03 54.21
C ILE A 119 -23.79 26.67 53.54
N ALA A 120 -22.66 26.91 54.21
CA ALA A 120 -21.34 26.58 53.68
C ALA A 120 -21.13 25.06 53.51
N GLU A 121 -21.62 24.24 54.44
CA GLU A 121 -21.56 22.78 54.36
C GLU A 121 -22.47 22.22 53.25
N GLN A 122 -23.66 22.77 53.07
CA GLN A 122 -24.56 22.44 51.96
C GLN A 122 -23.90 22.79 50.60
N GLN A 123 -23.37 24.00 50.45
CA GLN A 123 -22.66 24.42 49.23
C GLN A 123 -21.41 23.57 48.96
N ALA A 124 -20.61 23.26 49.98
CA ALA A 124 -19.44 22.39 49.85
C ALA A 124 -19.83 20.97 49.41
N THR A 125 -20.96 20.45 49.90
CA THR A 125 -21.49 19.12 49.54
C THR A 125 -22.05 19.12 48.12
N GLU A 126 -22.79 20.14 47.72
CA GLU A 126 -23.31 20.30 46.36
C GLU A 126 -22.15 20.41 45.34
N MET A 127 -21.11 21.19 45.66
CA MET A 127 -19.93 21.33 44.81
C MET A 127 -19.12 20.03 44.72
N ARG A 128 -18.95 19.27 45.82
CA ARG A 128 -18.34 17.93 45.77
C ARG A 128 -19.12 17.00 44.84
N GLY A 129 -20.44 16.91 44.99
CA GLY A 129 -21.29 16.09 44.13
C GLY A 129 -21.19 16.46 42.64
N LYS A 130 -21.11 17.75 42.31
CA LYS A 130 -20.87 18.25 40.94
C LYS A 130 -19.50 17.86 40.40
N TYR A 131 -18.44 17.91 41.22
CA TYR A 131 -17.11 17.47 40.79
C TYR A 131 -17.02 15.94 40.66
N GLU A 132 -17.68 15.18 41.55
CA GLU A 132 -17.74 13.73 41.48
C GLU A 132 -18.50 13.25 40.24
N SER A 133 -19.64 13.87 39.89
CA SER A 133 -20.36 13.54 38.66
C SER A 133 -19.59 13.90 37.39
N LEU A 134 -18.90 15.06 37.36
CA LEU A 134 -18.02 15.44 36.25
C LEU A 134 -16.81 14.51 36.12
N LEU A 135 -16.24 14.05 37.24
CA LEU A 135 -15.16 13.06 37.26
C LEU A 135 -15.62 11.65 36.86
N ALA A 136 -16.89 11.30 37.07
CA ALA A 136 -17.48 10.08 36.53
C ALA A 136 -17.71 10.20 35.01
N GLU A 137 -18.38 11.26 34.56
CA GLU A 137 -18.68 11.51 33.14
C GLU A 137 -17.41 11.60 32.28
N THR A 138 -16.33 12.22 32.80
CA THR A 138 -15.05 12.31 32.08
C THR A 138 -14.26 10.99 32.06
N LYS A 139 -14.46 10.10 33.03
CA LYS A 139 -13.93 8.72 32.97
C LYS A 139 -14.71 7.88 31.97
N GLU A 140 -16.03 7.89 32.04
CA GLU A 140 -16.91 7.16 31.11
C GLU A 140 -16.63 7.55 29.65
N LYS A 141 -16.54 8.86 29.36
CA LYS A 141 -16.16 9.35 28.03
C LYS A 141 -14.76 8.92 27.62
N ARG A 142 -13.80 8.86 28.54
CA ARG A 142 -12.45 8.36 28.24
C ARG A 142 -12.48 6.87 27.93
N GLU A 143 -13.12 6.06 28.77
CA GLU A 143 -13.20 4.61 28.63
C GLU A 143 -13.91 4.23 27.31
N ALA A 144 -15.00 4.93 26.97
CA ALA A 144 -15.66 4.78 25.67
C ALA A 144 -14.74 5.14 24.48
N LEU A 145 -14.01 6.26 24.55
CA LEU A 145 -13.05 6.65 23.51
C LEU A 145 -11.87 5.67 23.41
N GLU A 146 -11.44 5.07 24.52
CA GLU A 146 -10.34 4.10 24.56
C GLU A 146 -10.77 2.78 23.88
N VAL A 147 -12.01 2.32 24.10
CA VAL A 147 -12.62 1.17 23.41
C VAL A 147 -12.83 1.44 21.90
N GLU A 148 -13.43 2.57 21.53
CA GLU A 148 -13.63 2.95 20.12
C GLU A 148 -12.30 3.08 19.37
N PHE A 149 -11.26 3.60 20.04
CA PHE A 149 -9.90 3.69 19.48
C PHE A 149 -9.24 2.32 19.32
N GLU A 150 -9.35 1.42 20.31
CA GLU A 150 -8.83 0.05 20.18
C GLU A 150 -9.56 -0.73 19.07
N GLN A 151 -10.89 -0.63 18.99
CA GLN A 151 -11.68 -1.23 17.92
C GLN A 151 -11.30 -0.68 16.54
N THR A 152 -11.12 0.64 16.43
CA THR A 152 -10.66 1.29 15.18
C THR A 152 -9.26 0.83 14.78
N LEU A 153 -8.31 0.76 15.72
CA LEU A 153 -6.96 0.24 15.46
C LEU A 153 -6.99 -1.25 15.08
N SER A 154 -7.83 -2.06 15.73
CA SER A 154 -7.98 -3.49 15.44
C SER A 154 -8.51 -3.70 14.02
N ASN A 155 -9.56 -2.98 13.64
CA ASN A 155 -10.13 -3.00 12.29
C ASN A 155 -9.10 -2.53 11.24
N ALA A 156 -8.46 -1.39 11.45
CA ALA A 156 -7.45 -0.87 10.52
C ALA A 156 -6.24 -1.82 10.36
N ARG A 157 -5.80 -2.50 11.43
CA ARG A 157 -4.76 -3.55 11.37
C ARG A 157 -5.25 -4.77 10.59
N ALA A 158 -6.48 -5.23 10.82
CA ALA A 158 -7.05 -6.37 10.11
C ALA A 158 -7.27 -6.10 8.62
N GLU A 159 -7.67 -4.89 8.23
CA GLU A 159 -7.78 -4.45 6.84
C GLU A 159 -6.39 -4.31 6.19
N SER A 160 -5.43 -3.68 6.88
CA SER A 160 -4.05 -3.59 6.41
C SER A 160 -3.43 -4.97 6.17
N ALA A 161 -3.67 -5.93 7.07
CA ALA A 161 -3.21 -7.31 6.91
C ALA A 161 -3.80 -7.98 5.66
N LYS A 162 -5.13 -7.86 5.44
CA LYS A 162 -5.80 -8.39 4.23
C LYS A 162 -5.25 -7.77 2.94
N ILE A 163 -4.99 -6.46 2.94
CA ILE A 163 -4.42 -5.76 1.77
C ILE A 163 -3.00 -6.26 1.47
N VAL A 164 -2.17 -6.43 2.51
CA VAL A 164 -0.80 -6.97 2.36
C VAL A 164 -0.83 -8.44 1.90
N GLU A 165 -1.70 -9.27 2.46
CA GLU A 165 -1.87 -10.67 2.06
C GLU A 165 -2.33 -10.79 0.60
N ALA A 166 -3.34 -10.01 0.19
CA ALA A 166 -3.82 -9.96 -1.19
C ALA A 166 -2.72 -9.49 -2.17
N ALA A 167 -1.98 -8.43 -1.81
CA ALA A 167 -0.87 -7.92 -2.62
C ALA A 167 0.27 -8.95 -2.76
N GLN A 168 0.57 -9.72 -1.71
CA GLN A 168 1.55 -10.81 -1.75
C GLN A 168 1.05 -12.00 -2.59
N ALA A 169 -0.24 -12.34 -2.49
CA ALA A 169 -0.87 -13.38 -3.31
C ALA A 169 -0.80 -13.02 -4.81
N ASP A 170 -1.16 -11.79 -5.18
CA ASP A 170 -1.06 -11.32 -6.56
C ASP A 170 0.39 -11.18 -7.05
N ALA A 171 1.31 -10.69 -6.21
CA ALA A 171 2.73 -10.62 -6.57
C ALA A 171 3.33 -12.01 -6.85
N THR A 172 3.00 -13.01 -6.02
CA THR A 172 3.47 -14.40 -6.26
C THR A 172 2.77 -15.06 -7.44
N ARG A 173 1.49 -14.74 -7.71
CA ARG A 173 0.76 -15.17 -8.92
C ARG A 173 1.41 -14.60 -10.18
N ILE A 174 1.61 -13.29 -10.24
CA ILE A 174 2.24 -12.59 -11.38
C ILE A 174 3.66 -13.10 -11.60
N THR A 175 4.43 -13.35 -10.54
CA THR A 175 5.78 -13.94 -10.64
C THR A 175 5.74 -15.34 -11.26
N LYS A 176 4.84 -16.22 -10.79
CA LYS A 176 4.65 -17.57 -11.36
C LYS A 176 4.22 -17.52 -12.83
N GLU A 177 3.30 -16.63 -13.19
CA GLU A 177 2.87 -16.43 -14.58
C GLU A 177 4.01 -15.91 -15.47
N ALA A 178 4.81 -14.97 -14.98
CA ALA A 178 5.96 -14.43 -15.71
C ALA A 178 7.07 -15.48 -15.89
N GLU A 179 7.33 -16.30 -14.87
CA GLU A 179 8.23 -17.45 -14.98
C GLU A 179 7.73 -18.50 -15.98
N ALA A 180 6.43 -18.84 -15.95
CA ALA A 180 5.84 -19.79 -16.89
C ALA A 180 5.95 -19.28 -18.33
N LYS A 181 5.65 -18.00 -18.57
CA LYS A 181 5.80 -17.34 -19.88
C LYS A 181 7.26 -17.33 -20.36
N ARG A 182 8.23 -17.04 -19.46
CA ARG A 182 9.67 -17.11 -19.76
C ARG A 182 10.12 -18.53 -20.11
N LYS A 183 9.68 -19.54 -19.35
CA LYS A 183 10.00 -20.96 -19.57
C LYS A 183 9.45 -21.46 -20.91
N ALA A 184 8.20 -21.12 -21.24
CA ALA A 184 7.60 -21.44 -22.54
C ALA A 184 8.36 -20.77 -23.70
N ALA A 185 8.59 -19.45 -23.65
CA ALA A 185 9.31 -18.73 -24.69
C ALA A 185 10.75 -19.24 -24.89
N GLN A 186 11.43 -19.66 -23.81
CA GLN A 186 12.74 -20.30 -23.89
C GLN A 186 12.67 -21.67 -24.59
N GLN A 187 11.66 -22.50 -24.27
CA GLN A 187 11.45 -23.80 -24.92
C GLN A 187 11.10 -23.67 -26.41
N ASP A 188 10.26 -22.70 -26.78
CA ASP A 188 9.93 -22.39 -28.17
C ASP A 188 11.16 -21.87 -28.95
N PHE A 189 12.00 -21.05 -28.31
CA PHE A 189 13.26 -20.59 -28.88
C PHE A 189 14.26 -21.74 -29.07
N GLU A 190 14.43 -22.61 -28.06
CA GLU A 190 15.30 -23.78 -28.15
C GLU A 190 14.81 -24.77 -29.23
N ALA A 191 13.51 -25.03 -29.31
CA ALA A 191 12.93 -25.90 -30.33
C ALA A 191 13.11 -25.32 -31.75
N THR A 192 12.80 -24.04 -31.96
CA THR A 192 12.97 -23.40 -33.28
C THR A 192 14.44 -23.22 -33.68
N MET A 193 15.36 -23.02 -32.72
CA MET A 193 16.80 -22.99 -33.00
C MET A 193 17.39 -24.38 -33.22
N ALA A 194 16.89 -25.42 -32.55
CA ALA A 194 17.24 -26.81 -32.85
C ALA A 194 16.74 -27.20 -34.26
N GLU A 195 15.52 -26.84 -34.63
CA GLU A 195 14.99 -27.06 -35.98
C GLU A 195 15.84 -26.34 -37.04
N LYS A 196 16.15 -25.05 -36.85
CA LYS A 196 17.05 -24.28 -37.72
C LYS A 196 18.44 -24.91 -37.83
N ARG A 197 19.03 -25.37 -36.73
CA ARG A 197 20.33 -26.08 -36.72
C ARG A 197 20.25 -27.37 -37.55
N THR A 198 19.22 -28.21 -37.36
CA THR A 198 19.08 -29.46 -38.13
C THR A 198 18.79 -29.23 -39.62
N LYS A 199 18.11 -28.13 -39.98
CA LYS A 199 17.95 -27.71 -41.38
C LYS A 199 19.28 -27.22 -41.98
N LEU A 200 20.05 -26.43 -41.24
CA LEU A 200 21.35 -25.93 -41.68
C LEU A 200 22.38 -27.05 -41.84
N THR A 201 22.48 -27.98 -40.88
CA THR A 201 23.42 -29.11 -41.00
C THR A 201 23.08 -30.00 -42.19
N LYS A 202 21.79 -30.32 -42.42
CA LYS A 202 21.36 -31.06 -43.62
C LYS A 202 21.68 -30.33 -44.92
N ALA A 203 21.47 -29.01 -44.98
CA ALA A 203 21.82 -28.21 -46.15
C ALA A 203 23.34 -28.18 -46.39
N MET A 204 24.16 -28.18 -45.34
CA MET A 204 25.62 -28.31 -45.47
C MET A 204 26.04 -29.73 -45.87
N GLU A 205 25.42 -30.78 -45.32
CA GLU A 205 25.65 -32.17 -45.72
C GLU A 205 25.28 -32.40 -47.20
N GLU A 206 24.18 -31.82 -47.68
CA GLU A 206 23.73 -31.88 -49.07
C GLU A 206 24.64 -31.06 -50.00
N LEU A 207 25.09 -29.87 -49.58
CA LEU A 207 26.06 -29.06 -50.32
C LEU A 207 27.44 -29.74 -50.39
N GLU A 208 27.88 -30.40 -49.31
CA GLU A 208 29.10 -31.19 -49.31
C GLU A 208 28.96 -32.45 -50.17
N ALA A 209 27.84 -33.18 -50.08
CA ALA A 209 27.61 -34.39 -50.86
C ALA A 209 27.55 -34.09 -52.37
N SER A 210 26.83 -33.03 -52.76
CA SER A 210 26.78 -32.55 -54.14
C SER A 210 28.16 -32.08 -54.59
N SER A 211 28.84 -31.18 -53.86
CA SER A 211 30.20 -30.71 -54.17
C SER A 211 31.23 -31.86 -54.32
N ARG A 212 31.19 -32.87 -53.45
CA ARG A 212 32.03 -34.08 -53.53
C ARG A 212 31.71 -34.91 -54.77
N ALA A 213 30.44 -35.08 -55.13
CA ALA A 213 30.02 -35.77 -56.35
C ALA A 213 30.46 -35.01 -57.62
N ASP A 214 30.27 -33.68 -57.63
CA ASP A 214 30.68 -32.75 -58.67
C ASP A 214 32.22 -32.77 -58.89
N ALA A 215 32.99 -32.84 -57.81
CA ALA A 215 34.44 -32.97 -57.86
C ALA A 215 34.85 -34.36 -58.36
N ALA A 216 34.22 -35.43 -57.88
CA ALA A 216 34.48 -36.79 -58.35
C ALA A 216 34.15 -36.98 -59.83
N GLN A 217 33.07 -36.36 -60.32
CA GLN A 217 32.73 -36.34 -61.75
C GLN A 217 33.79 -35.61 -62.57
N ARG A 218 34.21 -34.39 -62.18
CA ARG A 218 35.28 -33.65 -62.89
C ARG A 218 36.61 -34.41 -62.90
N ILE A 219 36.98 -35.05 -61.78
CA ILE A 219 38.17 -35.91 -61.70
C ILE A 219 38.04 -37.10 -62.65
N LYS A 220 36.89 -37.76 -62.71
CA LYS A 220 36.64 -38.88 -63.62
C LYS A 220 36.69 -38.43 -65.08
N GLU A 221 36.02 -37.35 -65.44
CA GLU A 221 36.00 -36.81 -66.81
C GLU A 221 37.41 -36.42 -67.28
N ALA A 222 38.18 -35.72 -66.44
CA ALA A 222 39.58 -35.40 -66.73
C ALA A 222 40.47 -36.65 -66.83
N THR A 223 40.19 -37.70 -66.03
CA THR A 223 40.90 -38.99 -66.11
C THR A 223 40.55 -39.76 -67.37
N ASP A 224 39.28 -39.80 -67.76
CA ASP A 224 38.81 -40.42 -68.99
C ASP A 224 39.35 -39.68 -70.23
N GLU A 225 39.43 -38.35 -70.20
CA GLU A 225 40.06 -37.55 -71.26
C GLU A 225 41.58 -37.75 -71.29
N ALA A 226 42.28 -37.71 -70.15
CA ALA A 226 43.71 -38.01 -70.09
C ALA A 226 44.02 -39.41 -70.64
N ASN A 227 43.22 -40.42 -70.29
CA ASN A 227 43.34 -41.78 -70.83
C ASN A 227 43.10 -41.82 -72.35
N ARG A 228 42.13 -41.08 -72.89
CA ARG A 228 41.91 -40.94 -74.35
C ARG A 228 43.09 -40.26 -75.04
N LEU A 229 43.64 -39.19 -74.45
CA LEU A 229 44.80 -38.46 -74.98
C LEU A 229 46.06 -39.34 -74.98
N VAL A 230 46.34 -40.04 -73.88
CA VAL A 230 47.44 -41.02 -73.78
C VAL A 230 47.25 -42.15 -74.80
N THR A 231 46.04 -42.73 -74.92
CA THR A 231 45.77 -43.79 -75.90
C THR A 231 45.97 -43.30 -77.34
N SER A 232 45.48 -42.11 -77.66
CA SER A 232 45.64 -41.48 -78.99
C SER A 232 47.10 -41.16 -79.30
N ALA A 233 47.85 -40.63 -78.31
CA ALA A 233 49.27 -40.35 -78.42
C ALA A 233 50.08 -41.65 -78.61
N THR A 234 49.76 -42.72 -77.88
CA THR A 234 50.38 -44.04 -78.03
C THR A 234 50.10 -44.63 -79.41
N GLN A 235 48.84 -44.64 -79.88
CA GLN A 235 48.52 -45.10 -81.25
C GLN A 235 49.22 -44.25 -82.33
N SER A 236 49.37 -42.94 -82.11
CA SER A 236 50.10 -42.05 -83.02
C SER A 236 51.61 -42.35 -83.02
N ALA A 237 52.19 -42.63 -81.85
CA ALA A 237 53.57 -43.06 -81.71
C ALA A 237 53.81 -44.45 -82.33
N GLU A 238 52.92 -45.41 -82.11
CA GLU A 238 52.96 -46.75 -82.73
C GLU A 238 52.88 -46.68 -84.25
N ARG A 239 51.97 -45.87 -84.81
CA ARG A 239 51.89 -45.62 -86.27
C ARG A 239 53.18 -44.99 -86.81
N LYS A 240 53.77 -44.02 -86.11
CA LYS A 240 55.07 -43.42 -86.47
C LYS A 240 56.21 -44.43 -86.39
N ILE A 241 56.22 -45.29 -85.37
CA ILE A 241 57.22 -46.35 -85.21
C ILE A 241 57.06 -47.43 -86.29
N ALA A 242 55.83 -47.79 -86.66
CA ALA A 242 55.54 -48.72 -87.75
C ALA A 242 56.02 -48.15 -89.10
N HIS A 243 55.63 -46.92 -89.43
CA HIS A 243 56.10 -46.21 -90.63
C HIS A 243 57.63 -46.02 -90.64
N ALA A 244 58.25 -45.76 -89.48
CA ALA A 244 59.71 -45.66 -89.39
C ALA A 244 60.42 -47.01 -89.57
N LYS A 245 59.81 -48.13 -89.12
CA LYS A 245 60.30 -49.49 -89.40
C LYS A 245 60.12 -49.87 -90.87
N GLU A 246 58.99 -49.51 -91.47
CA GLU A 246 58.70 -49.72 -92.89
C GLU A 246 59.72 -48.96 -93.75
N LEU A 247 59.90 -47.65 -93.52
CA LEU A 247 60.93 -46.84 -94.17
C LEU A 247 62.36 -47.38 -93.92
N ALA A 248 62.64 -47.93 -92.73
CA ALA A 248 63.93 -48.53 -92.43
C ALA A 248 64.16 -49.84 -93.19
N GLU A 249 63.13 -50.66 -93.40
CA GLU A 249 63.20 -51.85 -94.25
C GLU A 249 63.24 -51.48 -95.75
N GLU A 250 62.52 -50.45 -96.20
CA GLU A 250 62.69 -49.88 -97.55
C GLU A 250 64.14 -49.42 -97.77
N MET A 251 64.71 -48.65 -96.84
CA MET A 251 66.10 -48.21 -96.88
C MET A 251 67.09 -49.36 -96.77
N ARG A 252 66.76 -50.45 -96.06
CA ARG A 252 67.56 -51.68 -96.00
C ARG A 252 67.50 -52.46 -97.31
N VAL A 253 66.35 -52.56 -97.95
CA VAL A 253 66.16 -53.17 -99.28
C VAL A 253 66.83 -52.33 -100.37
N LEU A 254 66.73 -51.00 -100.32
CA LEU A 254 67.45 -50.08 -101.20
C LEU A 254 68.96 -50.20 -100.98
N ARG A 255 69.45 -50.23 -99.73
CA ARG A 255 70.87 -50.48 -99.42
C ARG A 255 71.32 -51.86 -99.91
N GLY A 256 70.49 -52.89 -99.79
CA GLY A 256 70.76 -54.22 -100.34
C GLY A 256 70.86 -54.20 -101.87
N ARG A 257 69.96 -53.48 -102.55
CA ARG A 257 69.97 -53.28 -104.01
C ARG A 257 71.20 -52.48 -104.46
N VAL A 258 71.58 -51.41 -103.74
CA VAL A 258 72.78 -50.61 -104.03
C VAL A 258 74.05 -51.42 -103.76
N LEU A 259 74.11 -52.24 -102.70
CA LEU A 259 75.22 -53.16 -102.47
C LEU A 259 75.32 -54.25 -103.55
N ALA A 260 74.18 -54.77 -104.02
CA ALA A 260 74.15 -55.70 -105.15
C ALA A 260 74.60 -55.02 -106.47
N GLN A 261 74.21 -53.76 -106.70
CA GLN A 261 74.69 -52.96 -107.83
C GLN A 261 76.18 -52.66 -107.73
N LEU A 262 76.71 -52.32 -106.54
CA LEU A 262 78.15 -52.12 -106.31
C LEU A 262 78.96 -53.41 -106.43
N LEU A 263 78.39 -54.57 -106.06
CA LEU A 263 78.99 -55.89 -106.33
C LEU A 263 78.94 -56.23 -107.82
N GLY A 264 77.87 -55.88 -108.53
CA GLY A 264 77.78 -56.01 -109.99
C GLY A 264 78.81 -55.14 -110.71
N ILE A 265 78.93 -53.87 -110.31
CA ILE A 265 79.95 -52.93 -110.81
C ILE A 265 81.36 -53.43 -110.45
N ARG A 266 81.56 -54.03 -109.28
CA ARG A 266 82.84 -54.66 -108.93
C ARG A 266 83.16 -55.86 -109.84
N GLY A 267 82.19 -56.73 -110.12
CA GLY A 267 82.36 -57.82 -111.08
C GLY A 267 82.61 -57.32 -112.51
N GLN A 268 82.06 -56.16 -112.88
CA GLN A 268 82.39 -55.49 -114.14
C GLN A 268 83.81 -54.91 -114.11
N LEU A 269 84.26 -54.35 -112.99
CA LEU A 269 85.64 -53.86 -112.79
C LEU A 269 86.67 -55.00 -112.78
N ASP A 270 86.33 -56.17 -112.21
CA ASP A 270 87.19 -57.37 -112.26
C ASP A 270 87.36 -57.91 -113.70
N SER A 271 86.53 -57.48 -114.68
CA SER A 271 86.70 -57.79 -116.11
C SER A 271 87.56 -56.79 -116.90
N VAL A 272 87.88 -55.63 -116.31
CA VAL A 272 88.65 -54.55 -116.95
C VAL A 272 90.07 -54.97 -117.39
N PRO A 273 90.83 -55.84 -116.67
CA PRO A 273 92.16 -56.29 -117.12
C PRO A 273 92.15 -56.97 -118.51
N ALA A 274 91.03 -57.57 -118.93
CA ALA A 274 90.90 -58.20 -120.24
C ALA A 274 90.54 -57.20 -121.37
N MET A 275 89.95 -56.04 -121.03
CA MET A 275 89.46 -55.05 -121.99
C MET A 275 90.43 -53.87 -122.20
N LEU A 276 91.40 -53.65 -121.30
CA LEU A 276 92.44 -52.61 -121.46
C LEU A 276 93.61 -53.01 -122.39
N ALA A 277 93.58 -54.20 -122.97
CA ALA A 277 94.52 -54.61 -124.02
C ALA A 277 94.15 -54.08 -125.43
N ALA A 278 92.95 -53.50 -125.58
CA ALA A 278 92.47 -52.93 -126.84
C ALA A 278 92.24 -51.41 -126.71
N VAL A 279 92.85 -50.65 -127.64
CA VAL A 279 92.67 -49.19 -127.81
C VAL A 279 93.05 -48.33 -126.59
N ASN A 280 94.34 -48.39 -126.24
CA ASN A 280 95.01 -47.29 -125.53
C ASN A 280 95.48 -46.24 -126.57
N ARG A 281 94.81 -45.07 -126.64
CA ARG A 281 95.35 -43.74 -127.07
C ARG A 281 94.27 -42.66 -127.20
N GLU A 282 94.25 -41.73 -126.24
CA GLU A 282 93.98 -40.27 -126.31
C GLU A 282 93.79 -39.83 -124.83
N SER A 283 94.77 -39.30 -124.09
CA SER A 283 95.70 -38.17 -124.27
C SER A 283 94.99 -36.81 -124.40
N GLU A 284 95.24 -35.78 -123.57
CA GLU A 284 96.04 -35.67 -122.33
C GLU A 284 95.80 -34.26 -121.68
N LEU A 285 96.56 -33.92 -120.62
CA LEU A 285 96.85 -32.57 -120.06
C LEU A 285 96.01 -32.03 -118.87
N LEU A 286 96.73 -31.84 -117.74
CA LEU A 286 96.74 -30.66 -116.83
C LEU A 286 95.48 -30.34 -115.98
N ASP A 287 95.57 -29.90 -114.72
CA ASP A 287 96.68 -29.80 -113.74
C ASP A 287 96.10 -29.63 -112.31
N GLY A 288 96.94 -29.61 -111.27
CA GLY A 288 96.68 -28.83 -110.06
C GLY A 288 96.06 -29.53 -108.84
N ALA A 289 96.76 -29.44 -107.71
CA ALA A 289 96.32 -29.71 -106.34
C ALA A 289 96.48 -28.39 -105.51
N PRO A 290 96.33 -28.34 -104.17
CA PRO A 290 95.26 -28.81 -103.28
C PRO A 290 94.82 -27.73 -102.22
N GLU A 291 94.04 -28.16 -101.22
CA GLU A 291 93.95 -27.66 -99.83
C GLU A 291 93.20 -26.36 -99.40
N GLN A 292 92.33 -26.58 -98.39
CA GLN A 292 92.06 -25.80 -97.16
C GLN A 292 92.25 -24.27 -97.09
N ARG A 293 91.18 -23.52 -96.71
CA ARG A 293 91.01 -22.97 -95.33
C ARG A 293 89.70 -22.17 -95.09
N SER A 294 89.46 -21.89 -93.81
CA SER A 294 88.29 -21.23 -93.19
C SER A 294 88.33 -19.69 -93.15
N LEU A 295 87.18 -19.02 -93.01
CA LEU A 295 86.79 -18.19 -91.83
C LEU A 295 85.57 -17.24 -92.03
N SER A 296 84.76 -17.11 -90.96
CA SER A 296 84.11 -15.90 -90.37
C SER A 296 83.44 -14.79 -91.23
N GLY A 297 82.20 -14.41 -90.86
CA GLY A 297 81.52 -13.14 -91.23
C GLY A 297 80.35 -12.78 -90.28
N LYS A 298 80.01 -11.49 -90.05
CA LYS A 298 79.12 -11.02 -88.96
C LYS A 298 78.52 -9.61 -89.25
N GLN A 299 77.28 -9.29 -88.78
CA GLN A 299 76.60 -7.96 -88.53
C GLN A 299 75.09 -7.96 -88.93
N SER A 300 74.17 -7.04 -88.52
CA SER A 300 74.00 -6.14 -87.34
C SER A 300 72.67 -5.28 -87.37
N GLY A 301 72.14 -4.81 -86.21
CA GLY A 301 71.14 -3.71 -86.02
C GLY A 301 69.69 -4.14 -85.63
N SER A 302 68.97 -3.74 -84.55
CA SER A 302 68.96 -2.66 -83.50
C SER A 302 68.17 -1.36 -83.85
N GLY A 303 67.34 -0.70 -83.01
CA GLY A 303 66.91 -0.84 -81.57
C GLY A 303 65.37 -1.00 -81.40
N ARG A 304 64.57 -0.35 -80.50
CA ARG A 304 64.68 0.63 -79.35
C ARG A 304 63.24 0.77 -78.69
N GLN A 305 62.88 1.39 -77.54
CA GLN A 305 63.58 2.26 -76.54
C GLN A 305 63.12 2.25 -75.03
N LYS A 306 61.92 2.74 -74.61
CA LYS A 306 61.53 3.09 -73.18
C LYS A 306 59.98 3.20 -72.99
N ALA A 307 59.27 3.46 -71.87
CA ALA A 307 59.49 3.84 -70.42
C ALA A 307 58.22 3.51 -69.55
N ILE A 308 58.08 3.54 -68.20
CA ILE A 308 58.83 4.01 -66.98
C ILE A 308 58.67 5.52 -66.65
N PRO A 309 58.17 6.00 -65.46
CA PRO A 309 58.23 5.46 -64.06
C PRO A 309 56.86 5.24 -63.34
N GLU A 310 56.66 4.62 -62.15
CA GLU A 310 57.44 4.26 -60.92
C GLU A 310 57.29 5.29 -59.74
N VAL A 311 56.92 4.92 -58.49
CA VAL A 311 57.79 4.51 -57.35
C VAL A 311 57.00 4.03 -56.07
N LYS A 312 57.46 2.90 -55.46
CA LYS A 312 57.50 2.41 -54.04
C LYS A 312 56.38 2.51 -52.95
N ALA A 313 56.10 1.32 -52.36
CA ALA A 313 56.32 0.84 -50.96
C ALA A 313 55.41 1.14 -49.72
N GLU A 314 55.07 0.01 -49.05
CA GLU A 314 55.09 -0.31 -47.60
C GLU A 314 54.07 0.24 -46.55
N ASP A 315 53.50 -0.75 -45.84
CA ASP A 315 53.12 -0.89 -44.41
C ASP A 315 51.82 -0.34 -43.73
N GLU A 316 51.21 -1.30 -43.00
CA GLU A 316 50.42 -1.33 -41.75
C GLU A 316 49.00 -0.73 -41.53
N GLU A 317 48.32 -1.47 -40.64
CA GLU A 317 47.24 -1.20 -39.67
C GLU A 317 45.74 -0.88 -39.99
N SER A 318 44.90 -1.72 -39.34
CA SER A 318 43.67 -1.46 -38.57
C SER A 318 42.53 -0.50 -39.00
N VAL A 319 41.31 -1.07 -38.98
CA VAL A 319 40.10 -0.62 -38.22
C VAL A 319 39.69 0.86 -38.25
N ASP A 320 38.57 1.13 -38.93
CA ASP A 320 37.28 1.65 -38.39
C ASP A 320 36.23 1.37 -39.50
N GLU A 321 34.93 1.09 -39.29
CA GLU A 321 33.91 1.44 -38.29
C GLU A 321 33.43 2.91 -38.26
N GLU A 322 32.98 3.43 -39.40
CA GLU A 322 31.95 4.48 -39.40
C GLU A 322 30.53 3.90 -39.48
N ARG A 323 29.59 4.53 -38.74
CA ARG A 323 28.23 4.06 -38.54
C ARG A 323 27.21 5.00 -39.18
N GLU A 324 26.27 4.43 -39.92
CA GLU A 324 25.04 5.12 -40.32
C GLU A 324 23.93 4.84 -39.28
N SER A 325 23.27 5.89 -38.76
CA SER A 325 21.94 5.95 -38.08
C SER A 325 21.89 6.57 -36.66
N ALA A 326 20.85 7.40 -36.46
CA ALA A 326 20.27 7.91 -35.19
C ALA A 326 21.16 8.80 -34.27
N GLU A 327 20.76 9.99 -33.79
CA GLU A 327 19.46 10.69 -33.64
C GLU A 327 18.57 10.27 -32.44
N VAL A 328 19.05 10.55 -31.22
CA VAL A 328 18.28 10.76 -29.96
C VAL A 328 19.09 11.78 -29.13
N SER A 329 18.59 12.89 -28.55
CA SER A 329 17.23 13.40 -28.24
C SER A 329 16.58 12.90 -26.93
N SER A 330 17.29 13.05 -25.81
CA SER A 330 16.76 13.17 -24.43
C SER A 330 17.81 13.79 -23.52
#